data_AF-A0A9P9CNC0-F1
#
_entry.id   AF-A0A9P9CNC0-F1
#
_cell.length_a   1.000
_cell.length_b   1.000
_cell.length_c   1.000
_cell.angle_alpha   90.00
_cell.angle_beta   90.00
_cell.angle_gamma   90.00
#
_symmetry.space_group_name_H-M   'P 1'
#
loop_
_entity.id
_entity.type
_entity.pdbx_description
1 polymer ?
#
loop_
_entity_poly.entity_id
_entity_poly.type
_entity_poly.pdbx_seq_one_letter_code
_entity_poly.pdbx_strand_id
1 'polypeptide(L)'
;MVSLRSLAAGLVALPLASAMIAGVAPFTGTYQPTANSTFPVTFTAGGTKVVYFDLSVSFGLLTPADLATSNNNALGVPLQKTLDMFALNATNIFSQTTFDVPLPQSYFYNGPGDYILSALVSGVNGVNPTLVPFHYILQLPFTASF
;
A
#
# COMPACT_ATOMS: atom_id res chain seq x y z
N MET A 1 49.97 -14.05 -34.78
CA MET A 1 48.95 -13.02 -34.49
C MET A 1 47.76 -13.70 -33.83
N VAL A 2 47.56 -13.51 -32.53
CA VAL A 2 46.42 -14.09 -31.79
C VAL A 2 45.33 -13.03 -31.74
N SER A 3 44.18 -13.33 -32.34
CA SER A 3 43.02 -12.44 -32.38
C SER A 3 42.24 -12.56 -31.06
N LEU A 4 42.39 -11.59 -30.16
CA LEU A 4 41.45 -11.37 -29.06
C LEU A 4 40.13 -10.89 -29.66
N ARG A 5 39.13 -11.78 -29.77
CA ARG A 5 37.74 -11.36 -29.99
C ARG A 5 37.05 -11.26 -28.63
N SER A 6 36.67 -10.03 -28.36
CA SER A 6 36.09 -9.48 -27.14
C SER A 6 34.89 -10.29 -26.65
N LEU A 7 34.89 -10.65 -25.35
CA LEU A 7 33.68 -10.96 -24.60
C LEU A 7 32.86 -9.67 -24.51
N ALA A 8 31.91 -9.46 -25.42
CA ALA A 8 30.89 -8.45 -25.22
C ALA A 8 29.90 -9.00 -24.18
N ALA A 9 30.12 -8.60 -22.92
CA ALA A 9 29.15 -8.76 -21.86
C ALA A 9 27.87 -8.02 -22.26
N GLY A 10 26.91 -8.76 -22.81
CA GLY A 10 25.54 -8.30 -22.96
C GLY A 10 24.94 -8.18 -21.57
N LEU A 11 25.15 -7.04 -20.90
CA LEU A 11 24.27 -6.63 -19.83
C LEU A 11 22.88 -6.47 -20.46
N VAL A 12 22.06 -7.49 -20.29
CA VAL A 12 20.62 -7.36 -20.45
C VAL A 12 20.18 -6.38 -19.39
N ALA A 13 20.04 -5.10 -19.75
CA ALA A 13 19.32 -4.14 -18.96
C ALA A 13 17.84 -4.57 -18.96
N LEU A 14 17.50 -5.50 -18.07
CA LEU A 14 16.13 -5.84 -17.78
C LEU A 14 15.44 -4.52 -17.40
N PRO A 15 14.35 -4.13 -18.08
CA PRO A 15 13.57 -3.01 -17.60
C PRO A 15 12.98 -3.48 -16.26
N LEU A 16 13.62 -3.07 -15.15
CA LEU A 16 13.07 -3.16 -13.81
C LEU A 16 11.67 -2.55 -13.90
N ALA A 17 10.67 -3.43 -13.91
CA ALA A 17 9.30 -3.07 -14.18
C ALA A 17 8.68 -2.86 -12.80
N SER A 18 8.13 -1.68 -12.53
CA SER A 18 7.53 -1.38 -11.22
C SER A 18 6.32 -0.49 -11.44
N ALA A 19 5.25 -0.76 -10.69
CA ALA A 19 3.93 -0.17 -10.87
C ALA A 19 3.49 0.60 -9.60
N MET A 20 2.79 1.71 -9.79
CA MET A 20 2.27 2.57 -8.70
C MET A 20 1.04 1.95 -8.05
N ILE A 21 0.90 1.99 -6.72
CA ILE A 21 -0.40 1.76 -6.08
C ILE A 21 -1.38 2.84 -6.56
N ALA A 22 -2.34 2.49 -7.40
CA ALA A 22 -3.36 3.44 -7.86
C ALA A 22 -4.63 3.41 -7.00
N GLY A 23 -4.84 2.32 -6.27
CA GLY A 23 -6.05 2.18 -5.47
C GLY A 23 -6.01 0.99 -4.53
N VAL A 24 -7.14 0.81 -3.85
CA VAL A 24 -7.43 -0.32 -3.00
C VAL A 24 -8.72 -0.95 -3.50
N ALA A 25 -8.74 -2.28 -3.65
CA ALA A 25 -9.93 -3.00 -4.05
C ALA A 25 -10.98 -2.96 -2.93
N PRO A 26 -12.27 -2.85 -3.26
CA PRO A 26 -13.33 -2.85 -2.25
C PRO A 26 -13.35 -4.17 -1.48
N PHE A 27 -13.62 -4.08 -0.18
CA PHE A 27 -13.86 -5.25 0.65
C PHE A 27 -15.31 -5.69 0.51
N THR A 28 -15.54 -6.98 0.32
CA THR A 28 -16.88 -7.55 0.19
C THR A 28 -17.24 -8.34 1.44
N GLY A 29 -18.35 -7.98 2.08
CA GLY A 29 -18.88 -8.68 3.26
C GLY A 29 -18.74 -7.86 4.54
N THR A 30 -18.95 -8.53 5.67
CA THR A 30 -18.84 -7.94 7.01
C THR A 30 -17.60 -8.49 7.70
N TYR A 31 -16.76 -7.60 8.22
CA TYR A 31 -15.58 -7.98 8.98
C TYR A 31 -15.97 -8.42 10.40
N GLN A 32 -15.48 -9.57 10.83
CA GLN A 32 -15.71 -10.10 12.17
C GLN A 32 -14.38 -10.13 12.93
N PRO A 33 -13.97 -9.01 13.54
CA PRO A 33 -12.72 -8.94 14.26
C PRO A 33 -12.74 -9.84 15.50
N THR A 34 -11.60 -10.46 15.78
CA THR A 34 -11.34 -11.19 17.02
C THR A 34 -10.12 -10.57 17.69
N ALA A 35 -9.64 -11.15 18.80
CA ALA A 35 -8.44 -10.65 19.48
C ALA A 35 -7.17 -10.68 18.61
N ASN A 36 -7.11 -11.53 17.57
CA ASN A 36 -5.92 -11.74 16.73
C ASN A 36 -6.21 -11.64 15.22
N SER A 37 -7.35 -11.05 14.84
CA SER A 37 -7.77 -10.99 13.44
C SER A 37 -6.89 -10.09 12.58
N THR A 38 -6.76 -10.46 11.31
CA THR A 38 -6.19 -9.63 10.25
C THR A 38 -7.27 -9.22 9.26
N PHE A 39 -7.07 -8.08 8.61
CA PHE A 39 -7.93 -7.56 7.56
C PHE A 39 -7.16 -7.62 6.23
N PRO A 40 -7.71 -8.26 5.19
CA PRO A 40 -7.04 -8.36 3.90
C PRO A 40 -7.18 -7.04 3.14
N VAL A 41 -6.05 -6.45 2.74
CA VAL A 41 -6.02 -5.22 1.94
C VAL A 41 -5.39 -5.52 0.60
N THR A 42 -6.17 -5.40 -0.47
CA THR A 42 -5.70 -5.61 -1.85
C THR A 42 -5.44 -4.28 -2.52
N PHE A 43 -4.17 -3.95 -2.74
CA PHE A 43 -3.79 -2.79 -3.55
C PHE A 43 -3.89 -3.13 -5.03
N THR A 44 -4.35 -2.16 -5.82
CA THR A 44 -4.37 -2.23 -7.29
C THR A 44 -3.33 -1.27 -7.85
N ALA A 45 -2.74 -1.63 -8.97
CA ALA A 45 -1.75 -0.77 -9.61
C ALA A 45 -2.26 0.02 -10.80
N GLY A 46 -1.69 1.20 -11.00
CA GLY A 46 -1.98 2.09 -12.13
C GLY A 46 -1.06 1.85 -13.33
N GLY A 47 -1.55 2.18 -14.52
CA GLY A 47 -0.88 1.88 -15.79
C GLY A 47 0.39 2.67 -16.10
N THR A 48 0.73 3.71 -15.33
CA THR A 48 1.96 4.49 -15.59
C THR A 48 3.10 4.00 -14.69
N LYS A 49 4.14 3.49 -15.33
CA LYS A 49 5.37 2.94 -14.73
C LYS A 49 6.12 4.02 -13.95
N VAL A 50 6.36 3.80 -12.65
CA VAL A 50 7.21 4.66 -11.82
C VAL A 50 8.15 3.78 -11.01
N VAL A 51 9.45 4.03 -11.13
CA VAL A 51 10.45 3.43 -10.24
C VAL A 51 10.31 4.11 -8.88
N TYR A 52 10.30 3.34 -7.80
CA TYR A 52 10.35 3.89 -6.43
C TYR A 52 11.71 3.63 -5.82
N PHE A 53 12.30 4.65 -5.21
CA PHE A 53 13.48 4.47 -4.38
C PHE A 53 13.09 3.95 -2.99
N ASP A 54 11.93 4.42 -2.51
CA ASP A 54 11.30 4.00 -1.26
C ASP A 54 9.77 4.07 -1.44
N LEU A 55 9.06 3.08 -0.90
CA LEU A 55 7.60 3.01 -0.90
C LEU A 55 7.14 2.32 0.37
N SER A 56 6.36 3.03 1.17
CA SER A 56 5.77 2.51 2.40
C SER A 56 4.27 2.79 2.46
N VAL A 57 3.56 1.92 3.17
CA VAL A 57 2.15 2.08 3.45
C VAL A 57 1.90 1.98 4.95
N SER A 58 1.39 3.05 5.54
CA SER A 58 0.95 3.07 6.93
C SER A 58 -0.57 3.06 7.00
N PHE A 59 -1.14 2.38 8.00
CA PHE A 59 -2.58 2.23 8.12
C PHE A 59 -3.13 2.96 9.33
N GLY A 60 -4.38 3.39 9.23
CA GLY A 60 -5.17 3.82 10.37
C GLY A 60 -6.65 3.49 10.19
N LEU A 61 -7.38 3.48 11.30
CA LEU A 61 -8.80 3.17 11.34
C LEU A 61 -9.59 4.38 11.80
N LEU A 62 -10.68 4.68 11.10
CA LEU A 62 -11.56 5.80 11.44
C LEU A 62 -13.02 5.44 11.18
N THR A 63 -13.93 6.17 11.82
CA THR A 63 -15.37 6.08 11.49
C THR A 63 -15.72 7.10 10.41
N PRO A 64 -16.85 6.93 9.68
CA PRO A 64 -17.35 7.95 8.76
C PRO A 64 -17.51 9.34 9.40
N ALA A 65 -17.83 9.40 10.70
CA ALA A 65 -17.94 10.66 11.44
C ALA A 65 -16.57 11.34 11.62
N ASP A 66 -15.52 10.59 11.90
CA ASP A 66 -14.15 11.11 12.01
C ASP A 66 -13.62 11.61 10.67
N LEU A 67 -14.01 10.95 9.57
CA LEU A 67 -13.63 11.39 8.23
C LEU A 67 -14.27 12.74 7.88
N ALA A 68 -15.56 12.88 8.19
CA ALA A 68 -16.34 14.07 7.90
C ALA A 68 -15.80 15.32 8.63
N THR A 69 -15.31 15.16 9.86
CA THR A 69 -14.69 16.26 10.63
C THR A 69 -13.28 16.62 10.14
N SER A 70 -12.64 15.75 9.36
CA SER A 70 -11.27 15.90 8.89
C SER A 70 -11.16 16.34 7.42
N ASN A 71 -12.22 16.90 6.84
CA ASN A 71 -12.28 17.27 5.41
C ASN A 71 -11.87 16.13 4.46
N ASN A 72 -12.25 14.90 4.79
CA ASN A 72 -11.89 13.68 4.04
C ASN A 72 -10.38 13.37 3.98
N ASN A 73 -9.56 13.97 4.83
CA ASN A 73 -8.10 13.82 4.82
C ASN A 73 -7.55 13.44 6.21
N ALA A 74 -7.99 12.30 6.73
CA ALA A 74 -7.48 11.72 7.97
C ALA A 74 -7.01 10.28 7.78
N LEU A 75 -5.98 9.92 8.54
CA LEU A 75 -5.52 8.53 8.67
C LEU A 75 -6.31 7.76 9.75
N GLY A 76 -6.84 8.46 10.76
CA GLY A 76 -7.52 7.84 11.89
C GLY A 76 -6.57 7.38 12.99
N VAL A 77 -7.06 6.47 13.84
CA VAL A 77 -6.27 5.81 14.87
C VAL A 77 -5.22 4.93 14.19
N PRO A 78 -3.90 5.20 14.38
CA PRO A 78 -2.86 4.49 13.67
C PRO A 78 -2.84 3.01 14.07
N LEU A 79 -2.72 2.14 13.06
CA LEU A 79 -2.44 0.73 13.28
C LEU A 79 -0.94 0.51 13.42
N GLN A 80 -0.54 -0.45 14.25
CA GLN A 80 0.87 -0.69 14.56
C GLN A 80 1.73 -1.17 13.37
N LYS A 81 1.11 -1.66 12.28
CA LYS A 81 1.85 -2.21 11.14
C LYS A 81 1.98 -1.18 10.02
N THR A 82 3.22 -0.88 9.66
CA THR A 82 3.59 -0.24 8.38
C THR A 82 4.15 -1.31 7.46
N LEU A 83 3.78 -1.26 6.18
CA LEU A 83 4.36 -2.12 5.14
C LEU A 83 5.47 -1.34 4.44
N ASP A 84 6.68 -1.85 4.50
CA ASP A 84 7.77 -1.43 3.63
C ASP A 84 7.72 -2.28 2.36
N MET A 85 7.33 -1.67 1.24
CA MET A 85 7.15 -2.39 -0.01
C MET A 85 8.46 -2.75 -0.69
N PHE A 86 9.54 -2.01 -0.38
CA PHE A 86 10.88 -2.31 -0.85
C PHE A 86 11.41 -3.57 -0.15
N ALA A 87 11.30 -3.63 1.17
CA ALA A 87 11.69 -4.81 1.97
C ALA A 87 10.88 -6.07 1.61
N LEU A 88 9.64 -5.90 1.16
CA LEU A 88 8.76 -7.00 0.75
C LEU A 88 9.05 -7.52 -0.67
N ASN A 89 10.07 -6.99 -1.37
CA ASN A 89 10.32 -7.24 -2.79
C ASN A 89 9.05 -7.05 -3.66
N ALA A 90 8.10 -6.22 -3.20
CA ALA A 90 6.87 -5.91 -3.92
C ALA A 90 7.14 -4.85 -5.00
N THR A 91 8.31 -4.92 -5.64
CA THR A 91 8.74 -4.05 -6.74
C THR A 91 7.91 -4.27 -8.01
N ASN A 92 7.03 -5.27 -8.02
CA ASN A 92 6.28 -5.77 -9.16
C ASN A 92 4.76 -5.86 -8.84
N ILE A 93 4.12 -4.77 -8.41
CA ILE A 93 2.65 -4.71 -8.23
C ILE A 93 1.97 -4.69 -9.61
N PHE A 94 2.09 -5.71 -10.47
CA PHE A 94 1.64 -5.56 -11.86
C PHE A 94 0.13 -5.57 -12.09
N SER A 95 -0.66 -5.97 -11.09
CA SER A 95 -2.12 -5.94 -11.20
C SER A 95 -2.76 -5.71 -9.85
N GLN A 96 -2.51 -6.60 -8.90
CA GLN A 96 -3.02 -6.53 -7.53
C GLN A 96 -2.04 -7.19 -6.56
N THR A 97 -1.99 -6.71 -5.32
CA THR A 97 -1.24 -7.37 -4.24
C THR A 97 -2.00 -7.24 -2.93
N THR A 98 -2.22 -8.36 -2.26
CA THR A 98 -2.96 -8.42 -1.00
C THR A 98 -2.01 -8.57 0.18
N PHE A 99 -2.24 -7.77 1.23
CA PHE A 99 -1.53 -7.85 2.50
C PHE A 99 -2.51 -8.03 3.65
N ASP A 100 -2.14 -8.88 4.60
CA ASP A 100 -2.85 -9.02 5.86
C ASP A 100 -2.41 -7.93 6.85
N VAL A 101 -3.33 -7.04 7.19
CA VAL A 101 -3.12 -5.95 8.15
C VAL A 101 -3.72 -6.38 9.49
N PRO A 102 -2.94 -6.46 10.59
CA PRO A 102 -3.48 -6.73 11.92
C PRO A 102 -4.55 -5.69 12.27
N LEU A 103 -5.78 -6.18 12.47
CA LEU A 103 -6.92 -5.35 12.82
C LEU A 103 -7.77 -6.09 13.87
N PRO A 104 -7.22 -6.32 15.07
CA PRO A 104 -7.95 -6.95 16.16
C PRO A 104 -9.09 -6.07 16.67
N GLN A 105 -10.03 -6.71 17.38
CA GLN A 105 -11.22 -6.08 17.94
C GLN A 105 -10.92 -4.85 18.82
N SER A 106 -9.75 -4.78 19.45
CA SER A 106 -9.32 -3.66 20.30
C SER A 106 -9.21 -2.31 19.56
N TYR A 107 -9.11 -2.30 18.23
CA TYR A 107 -9.08 -1.06 17.44
C TYR A 107 -10.47 -0.46 17.20
N PHE A 108 -11.55 -1.21 17.42
CA PHE A 108 -12.92 -0.78 17.12
C PHE A 108 -13.54 -0.03 18.31
N TYR A 109 -13.06 1.20 18.55
CA TYR A 109 -13.43 2.03 19.70
C TYR A 109 -14.91 2.46 19.74
N ASN A 110 -15.63 2.40 18.61
CA ASN A 110 -17.04 2.76 18.53
C ASN A 110 -17.98 1.53 18.50
N GLY A 111 -17.46 0.34 18.78
CA GLY A 111 -18.21 -0.92 18.71
C GLY A 111 -18.53 -1.35 17.27
N PRO A 112 -19.52 -2.24 17.08
CA PRO A 112 -19.97 -2.67 15.74
C PRO A 112 -20.50 -1.50 14.91
N GLY A 113 -20.25 -1.53 13.59
CA GLY A 113 -20.72 -0.49 12.67
C GLY A 113 -19.82 -0.28 11.47
N ASP A 114 -19.97 0.86 10.82
CA ASP A 114 -19.19 1.24 9.64
C ASP A 114 -17.86 1.88 10.01
N TYR A 115 -16.82 1.43 9.34
CA TYR A 115 -15.45 1.90 9.51
C TYR A 115 -14.81 2.14 8.15
N ILE A 116 -13.73 2.90 8.16
CA ILE A 116 -12.89 3.16 6.99
C ILE A 116 -11.47 2.83 7.38
N LEU A 117 -10.88 1.85 6.69
CA LEU A 117 -9.45 1.60 6.79
C LEU A 117 -8.74 2.56 5.83
N SER A 118 -7.94 3.46 6.39
CA SER A 118 -7.14 4.40 5.61
C SER A 118 -5.73 3.87 5.45
N ALA A 119 -5.20 3.95 4.23
CA ALA A 119 -3.84 3.59 3.89
C ALA A 119 -3.11 4.85 3.37
N LEU A 120 -2.19 5.38 4.17
CA LEU A 120 -1.26 6.42 3.75
C LEU A 120 -0.15 5.76 2.94
N VAL A 121 -0.16 5.98 1.63
CA VAL A 121 0.92 5.58 0.75
C VAL A 121 1.90 6.74 0.70
N SER A 122 3.17 6.47 0.98
CA SER A 122 4.23 7.47 0.91
C SER A 122 5.47 6.89 0.25
N GLY A 123 6.19 7.72 -0.49
CA GLY A 123 7.38 7.25 -1.18
C GLY A 123 8.13 8.35 -1.90
N VAL A 124 9.19 7.93 -2.56
CA VAL A 124 10.06 8.78 -3.36
C VAL A 124 10.19 8.16 -4.74
N ASN A 125 9.85 8.91 -5.79
CA ASN A 125 10.03 8.43 -7.14
C ASN A 125 11.54 8.32 -7.49
N GLY A 126 11.89 7.38 -8.35
CA GLY A 126 13.25 7.11 -8.81
C GLY A 126 13.63 7.91 -10.05
N VAL A 127 13.00 9.06 -10.30
CA VAL A 127 13.26 9.88 -11.49
C VAL A 127 14.56 10.66 -11.29
N ASN A 128 15.67 10.16 -11.82
CA ASN A 128 16.97 10.85 -11.75
C ASN A 128 16.98 12.07 -12.72
N PRO A 129 17.53 13.24 -12.34
CA PRO A 129 18.25 13.55 -11.10
C PRO A 129 17.39 14.07 -9.95
N THR A 130 16.08 14.26 -10.17
CA THR A 130 15.19 14.90 -9.20
C THR A 130 14.24 13.89 -8.60
N LEU A 131 14.63 13.36 -7.44
CA LEU A 131 13.74 12.56 -6.60
C LEU A 131 12.56 13.43 -6.14
N VAL A 132 11.34 13.00 -6.46
CA VAL A 132 10.11 13.69 -6.06
C VAL A 132 9.41 12.85 -5.00
N PRO A 133 9.30 13.34 -3.75
CA PRO A 133 8.49 12.70 -2.73
C PRO A 133 7.01 12.85 -3.05
N PHE A 134 6.22 11.86 -2.69
CA PHE A 134 4.77 11.90 -2.80
C PHE A 134 4.13 11.21 -1.60
N HIS A 135 2.89 11.59 -1.32
CA HIS A 135 2.02 10.88 -0.41
C HIS A 135 0.57 11.07 -0.83
N TYR A 136 -0.26 10.08 -0.54
CA TYR A 136 -1.70 10.14 -0.72
C TYR A 136 -2.37 9.11 0.19
N ILE A 137 -3.64 9.32 0.49
CA ILE A 137 -4.44 8.42 1.32
C ILE A 137 -5.42 7.68 0.42
N LEU A 138 -5.45 6.36 0.57
CA LEU A 138 -6.49 5.49 0.03
C LEU A 138 -7.44 5.10 1.16
N GLN A 139 -8.73 5.08 0.88
CA GLN A 139 -9.76 4.78 1.86
C GLN A 139 -10.53 3.54 1.43
N LEU A 140 -10.69 2.61 2.37
CA LEU A 140 -11.41 1.37 2.18
C LEU A 140 -12.55 1.29 3.22
N PRO A 141 -13.78 1.67 2.83
CA PRO A 141 -14.95 1.50 3.68
C PRO A 141 -15.29 0.01 3.87
N PHE A 142 -15.71 -0.35 5.08
CA PHE A 142 -16.22 -1.68 5.41
C PHE A 142 -17.11 -1.64 6.66
N THR A 143 -17.93 -2.68 6.85
CA THR A 143 -18.75 -2.84 8.06
C THR A 143 -18.13 -3.91 8.96
N ALA A 144 -18.07 -3.65 10.28
CA ALA A 144 -17.61 -4.58 11.30
C ALA A 144 -18.76 -5.04 12.22
N SER A 145 -18.78 -6.32 12.58
CA SER A 145 -19.76 -6.90 13.51
C SER A 145 -19.12 -7.87 14.49
N PHE A 146 -19.38 -7.74 15.79
CA PHE A 146 -18.84 -8.57 16.87
C PHE A 146 -19.59 -8.33 18.19
#